data_AF-A0A7S2T1K7-F1
#
_entry.id   AF-A0A7S2T1K7-F1
#
_cell.length_a   1.000
_cell.length_b   1.000
_cell.length_c   1.000
_cell.angle_alpha   90.00
_cell.angle_beta   90.00
_cell.angle_gamma   90.00
#
_symmetry.space_group_name_H-M   'P 1'
#
loop_
_entity.id
_entity.type
_entity.pdbx_description
1 polymer ?
#
loop_
_entity_poly.entity_id
_entity_poly.type
_entity_poly.pdbx_seq_one_letter_code
_entity_poly.pdbx_strand_id
1 'polypeptide(L)'
;SDRGVEHGQGNSLLTPQEGAFVSKLNLEITKFNDYFIKREEELIIRVKDLADRLKVARNERENISLRSASVHLHGEIVLLLHWCELNYIGLVKILKKHDKKTGLLLRSPFLANVVRQPFCSTTILKRLVKQVEETIFVVSADAKSQVEEGLGDSPPGTGEAETNANIASLPQLVGSLDSDEEAEEEGGILKQTKVAINLWRELQKSKTPGGQVSPEEQAALSSPPNVARGKEKLDDGDDSGEPEAKKTKT
;
A
#
# COMPACT_ATOMS: atom_id res chain seq x y z
N SER A 1 -55.42 -13.97 19.56
CA SER A 1 -54.62 -12.74 19.73
C SER A 1 -53.86 -12.87 21.03
N ASP A 2 -52.60 -12.45 21.16
CA ASP A 2 -51.93 -11.41 20.38
C ASP A 2 -50.62 -11.86 19.67
N ARG A 3 -49.90 -10.90 19.06
CA ARG A 3 -48.77 -11.03 18.13
C ARG A 3 -47.54 -11.73 18.71
N GLY A 4 -46.86 -12.49 17.85
CA GLY A 4 -45.50 -12.97 18.09
C GLY A 4 -44.44 -11.89 17.84
N VAL A 5 -43.22 -12.11 18.35
CA VAL A 5 -42.06 -11.25 18.14
C VAL A 5 -41.05 -12.02 17.28
N GLU A 6 -41.09 -11.79 15.97
CA GLU A 6 -40.02 -12.26 15.08
C GLU A 6 -38.78 -11.38 15.30
N HIS A 7 -37.81 -11.91 16.04
CA HIS A 7 -36.46 -11.35 16.04
C HIS A 7 -35.84 -11.59 14.65
N GLY A 8 -35.96 -10.58 13.77
CA GLY A 8 -35.34 -10.54 12.47
C GLY A 8 -33.82 -10.56 12.56
N GLN A 9 -33.26 -11.76 12.75
CA GLN A 9 -31.83 -12.00 12.60
C GLN A 9 -31.46 -11.73 11.14
N GLY A 10 -30.78 -10.61 10.91
CA GLY A 10 -30.22 -10.22 9.62
C GLY A 10 -29.06 -11.11 9.17
N ASN A 11 -29.21 -12.43 9.25
CA ASN A 11 -28.43 -13.38 8.46
C ASN A 11 -28.80 -13.15 6.99
N SER A 12 -28.10 -12.20 6.37
CA SER A 12 -27.99 -12.14 4.91
C SER A 12 -27.30 -13.43 4.48
N LEU A 13 -28.12 -14.45 4.20
CA LEU A 13 -27.66 -15.77 3.82
C LEU A 13 -26.99 -15.63 2.46
N LEU A 14 -25.66 -15.61 2.46
CA LEU A 14 -24.84 -15.41 1.27
C LEU A 14 -25.35 -16.31 0.14
N THR A 15 -25.55 -15.73 -1.05
CA THR A 15 -26.01 -16.51 -2.19
C THR A 15 -25.00 -17.63 -2.49
N PRO A 16 -25.40 -18.75 -3.12
CA PRO A 16 -24.47 -19.82 -3.49
C PRO A 16 -23.24 -19.30 -4.27
N GLN A 17 -23.42 -18.22 -5.05
CA GLN A 17 -22.38 -17.52 -5.80
C GLN A 17 -21.42 -16.73 -4.88
N GLU A 18 -21.92 -16.00 -3.88
CA GLU A 18 -21.10 -15.33 -2.87
C GLU A 18 -20.35 -16.33 -1.98
N GLY A 19 -21.02 -17.39 -1.53
CA GLY A 19 -20.40 -18.48 -0.78
C GLY A 19 -19.25 -19.13 -1.56
N ALA A 20 -19.44 -19.40 -2.85
CA ALA A 20 -18.38 -19.89 -3.74
C ALA A 20 -17.25 -18.86 -3.96
N PHE A 21 -17.54 -17.56 -3.99
CA PHE A 21 -16.53 -16.50 -4.07
C PHE A 21 -15.68 -16.42 -2.79
N VAL A 22 -16.32 -16.39 -1.62
CA VAL A 22 -15.65 -16.41 -0.30
C VAL A 22 -14.79 -17.67 -0.14
N SER A 23 -15.30 -18.84 -0.55
CA SER A 23 -14.56 -20.10 -0.50
C SER A 23 -13.29 -20.07 -1.36
N LYS A 24 -13.35 -19.45 -2.55
CA LYS A 24 -12.17 -19.27 -3.42
C LYS A 24 -11.15 -18.29 -2.85
N LEU A 25 -11.59 -17.19 -2.23
CA LEU A 25 -10.68 -16.25 -1.56
C LEU A 25 -9.99 -16.91 -0.35
N ASN A 26 -10.72 -17.72 0.43
CA ASN A 26 -10.13 -18.47 1.55
C ASN A 26 -9.08 -19.48 1.07
N LEU A 27 -9.30 -20.18 -0.04
CA LEU A 27 -8.32 -21.10 -0.62
C LEU A 27 -7.02 -20.39 -1.05
N GLU A 28 -7.12 -19.22 -1.69
CA GLU A 28 -5.94 -18.43 -2.03
C GLU A 28 -5.22 -17.90 -0.77
N ILE A 29 -5.95 -17.52 0.30
CA ILE A 29 -5.34 -17.15 1.59
C ILE A 29 -4.59 -18.33 2.23
N THR A 30 -5.14 -19.54 2.21
CA THR A 30 -4.44 -20.75 2.68
C THR A 30 -3.12 -20.93 1.93
N LYS A 31 -3.17 -20.91 0.60
CA LYS A 31 -2.00 -20.98 -0.29
C LYS A 31 -0.98 -19.84 -0.04
N PHE A 32 -1.44 -18.62 0.27
CA PHE A 32 -0.54 -17.52 0.65
C PHE A 32 0.15 -17.78 1.99
N ASN A 33 -0.58 -18.28 2.99
CA ASN A 33 -0.01 -18.64 4.29
C ASN A 33 1.00 -19.79 4.17
N ASP A 34 0.67 -20.85 3.44
CA ASP A 34 1.54 -22.02 3.24
C ASP A 34 2.87 -21.64 2.57
N TYR A 35 2.81 -20.78 1.53
CA TYR A 35 4.00 -20.23 0.89
C TYR A 35 4.81 -19.32 1.83
N PHE A 36 4.12 -18.41 2.52
CA PHE A 36 4.77 -17.44 3.42
C PHE A 36 5.51 -18.14 4.56
N ILE A 37 4.84 -19.04 5.29
CA ILE A 37 5.41 -19.73 6.46
C ILE A 37 6.67 -20.50 6.06
N LYS A 38 6.61 -21.25 4.95
CA LYS A 38 7.75 -22.02 4.44
C LYS A 38 8.94 -21.13 4.05
N ARG A 39 8.70 -19.97 3.42
CA ARG A 39 9.78 -19.05 3.04
C ARG A 39 10.30 -18.23 4.22
N GLU A 40 9.47 -17.87 5.18
CA GLU A 40 9.92 -17.22 6.42
C GLU A 40 10.83 -18.18 7.22
N GLU A 41 10.47 -19.45 7.37
CA GLU A 41 11.31 -20.48 8.00
C GLU A 41 12.67 -20.64 7.29
N GLU A 42 12.68 -20.78 5.96
CA GLU A 42 13.90 -20.88 5.16
C GLU A 42 14.83 -19.67 5.34
N LEU A 43 14.26 -18.46 5.36
CA LEU A 43 15.02 -17.22 5.56
C LEU A 43 15.56 -17.11 7.00
N ILE A 44 14.81 -17.52 8.03
CA ILE A 44 15.31 -17.58 9.41
C ILE A 44 16.54 -18.50 9.49
N ILE A 45 16.49 -19.68 8.87
CA ILE A 45 17.58 -20.65 8.86
C ILE A 45 18.80 -20.08 8.13
N ARG A 46 18.61 -19.47 6.95
CA ARG A 46 19.70 -18.91 6.14
C ARG A 46 20.36 -17.67 6.77
N VAL A 47 19.59 -16.79 7.43
CA VAL A 47 20.16 -15.67 8.20
C VAL A 47 21.02 -16.17 9.35
N LYS A 48 20.58 -17.24 10.05
CA LYS A 48 21.36 -17.84 11.12
C LYS A 48 22.65 -18.49 10.61
N ASP A 49 22.57 -19.33 9.57
CA ASP A 49 23.75 -19.97 8.94
C ASP A 49 24.79 -18.94 8.54
N LEU A 50 24.37 -17.88 7.86
CA LEU A 50 25.24 -16.82 7.38
C LEU A 50 25.93 -16.07 8.54
N ALA A 51 25.19 -15.75 9.60
CA ALA A 51 25.74 -15.10 10.79
C ALA A 51 26.68 -16.02 11.59
N ASP A 52 26.41 -17.33 11.64
CA ASP A 52 27.29 -18.30 12.31
C ASP A 52 28.58 -18.56 11.50
N ARG A 53 28.48 -18.64 10.17
CA ARG A 53 29.64 -18.73 9.26
C ARG A 53 30.55 -17.50 9.31
N LEU A 54 29.98 -16.31 9.46
CA LEU A 54 30.75 -15.08 9.57
C LEU A 54 31.66 -15.05 10.82
N LYS A 55 31.18 -15.52 11.97
CA LYS A 55 31.95 -15.58 13.23
C LYS A 55 33.21 -16.45 13.13
N VAL A 56 33.22 -17.41 12.20
CA VAL A 56 34.32 -18.36 12.01
C VAL A 56 35.18 -18.07 10.78
N ALA A 57 34.80 -17.11 9.93
CA ALA A 57 35.60 -16.69 8.78
C ALA A 57 37.01 -16.23 9.22
N ARG A 58 38.03 -16.59 8.43
CA ARG A 58 39.45 -16.32 8.75
C ARG A 58 40.22 -15.62 7.64
N ASN A 59 39.67 -15.47 6.45
CA ASN A 59 40.34 -14.78 5.35
C ASN A 59 39.40 -13.90 4.53
N GLU A 60 39.97 -12.92 3.86
CA GLU A 60 39.21 -11.90 3.13
C GLU A 60 38.43 -12.46 1.93
N ARG A 61 38.82 -13.61 1.36
CA ARG A 61 38.04 -14.28 0.30
C ARG A 61 36.73 -14.87 0.82
N GLU A 62 36.74 -15.45 2.03
CA GLU A 62 35.51 -15.84 2.73
C GLU A 62 34.64 -14.62 3.02
N ASN A 63 35.22 -13.53 3.56
CA ASN A 63 34.46 -12.31 3.86
C ASN A 63 33.81 -11.70 2.61
N ILE A 64 34.52 -11.57 1.48
CA ILE A 64 33.95 -11.09 0.21
C ILE A 64 32.76 -11.96 -0.23
N SER A 65 32.89 -13.29 -0.14
CA SER A 65 31.81 -14.22 -0.47
C SER A 65 30.61 -14.08 0.47
N LEU A 66 30.85 -13.91 1.77
CA LEU A 66 29.81 -13.73 2.80
C LEU A 66 29.11 -12.35 2.70
N ARG A 67 29.83 -11.27 2.34
CA ARG A 67 29.22 -9.96 2.01
C ARG A 67 28.23 -10.10 0.87
N SER A 68 28.64 -10.76 -0.22
CA SER A 68 27.77 -11.00 -1.39
C SER A 68 26.53 -11.83 -1.03
N ALA A 69 26.71 -12.90 -0.26
CA ALA A 69 25.59 -13.71 0.24
C ALA A 69 24.65 -12.92 1.17
N SER A 70 25.16 -11.98 1.97
CA SER A 70 24.35 -11.09 2.83
C SER A 70 23.49 -10.14 2.00
N VAL A 71 24.07 -9.50 0.98
CA VAL A 71 23.32 -8.60 0.08
C VAL A 71 22.25 -9.36 -0.71
N HIS A 72 22.55 -10.59 -1.17
CA HIS A 72 21.55 -11.43 -1.84
C HIS A 72 20.40 -11.82 -0.89
N LEU A 73 20.72 -12.26 0.33
CA LEU A 73 19.74 -12.67 1.33
C LEU A 73 18.85 -11.51 1.81
N HIS A 74 19.41 -10.29 1.93
CA HIS A 74 18.63 -9.06 2.16
C HIS A 74 17.58 -8.88 1.06
N GLY A 75 18.00 -8.97 -0.22
CA GLY A 75 17.11 -8.90 -1.37
C GLY A 75 15.99 -9.94 -1.36
N GLU A 76 16.28 -11.18 -0.96
CA GLU A 76 15.25 -12.23 -0.83
C GLU A 76 14.21 -11.92 0.27
N ILE A 77 14.65 -11.38 1.42
CA ILE A 77 13.72 -10.99 2.51
C ILE A 77 12.86 -9.78 2.09
N VAL A 78 13.45 -8.79 1.43
CA VAL A 78 12.74 -7.61 0.91
C VAL A 78 11.75 -8.00 -0.19
N LEU A 79 12.11 -8.95 -1.06
CA LEU A 79 11.20 -9.47 -2.09
C LEU A 79 10.00 -10.21 -1.46
N LEU A 80 10.22 -10.99 -0.39
CA LEU A 80 9.11 -11.64 0.33
C LEU A 80 8.22 -10.62 1.05
N LEU A 81 8.77 -9.55 1.63
CA LEU A 81 8.00 -8.44 2.19
C LEU A 81 7.10 -7.79 1.13
N HIS A 82 7.66 -7.45 -0.03
CA HIS A 82 6.89 -6.86 -1.12
C HIS A 82 5.82 -7.82 -1.69
N TRP A 83 6.13 -9.11 -1.79
CA TRP A 83 5.16 -10.15 -2.15
C TRP A 83 3.95 -10.18 -1.20
N CYS A 84 4.15 -9.98 0.11
CA CYS A 84 3.05 -9.91 1.08
C CYS A 84 2.14 -8.69 0.81
N GLU A 85 2.75 -7.53 0.55
CA GLU A 85 2.02 -6.29 0.24
C GLU A 85 1.23 -6.39 -1.05
N LEU A 86 1.82 -6.95 -2.12
CA LEU A 86 1.13 -7.16 -3.41
C LEU A 86 -0.08 -8.07 -3.27
N ASN A 87 0.02 -9.19 -2.54
CA ASN A 87 -1.10 -10.11 -2.33
C ASN A 87 -2.20 -9.48 -1.46
N TYR A 88 -1.84 -8.72 -0.42
CA TYR A 88 -2.82 -7.96 0.37
C TYR A 88 -3.53 -6.90 -0.50
N ILE A 89 -2.80 -6.14 -1.32
CA ILE A 89 -3.36 -5.18 -2.28
C ILE A 89 -4.27 -5.88 -3.30
N GLY A 90 -3.91 -7.09 -3.75
CA GLY A 90 -4.74 -7.95 -4.60
C GLY A 90 -6.10 -8.27 -3.95
N LEU A 91 -6.08 -8.76 -2.71
CA LEU A 91 -7.30 -9.03 -1.92
C LEU A 91 -8.16 -7.76 -1.74
N VAL A 92 -7.54 -6.63 -1.37
CA VAL A 92 -8.23 -5.33 -1.26
C VAL A 92 -8.88 -4.91 -2.58
N LYS A 93 -8.21 -5.11 -3.73
CA LYS A 93 -8.71 -4.78 -5.07
C LYS A 93 -9.86 -5.69 -5.50
N ILE A 94 -9.77 -7.02 -5.30
CA ILE A 94 -10.84 -7.95 -5.72
C ILE A 94 -12.09 -7.80 -4.85
N LEU A 95 -11.95 -7.60 -3.53
CA LEU A 95 -13.08 -7.30 -2.64
C LEU A 95 -13.74 -5.96 -3.02
N LYS A 96 -12.95 -4.90 -3.28
CA LYS A 96 -13.49 -3.62 -3.78
C LYS A 96 -14.21 -3.77 -5.14
N LYS A 97 -13.85 -4.75 -5.96
CA LYS A 97 -14.51 -5.06 -7.24
C LYS A 97 -15.78 -5.90 -7.05
N HIS A 98 -15.80 -6.81 -6.07
CA HIS A 98 -16.97 -7.59 -5.67
C HIS A 98 -18.07 -6.69 -5.12
N ASP A 99 -17.77 -5.91 -4.06
CA ASP A 99 -18.74 -5.07 -3.37
C ASP A 99 -19.38 -4.03 -4.32
N LYS A 100 -18.59 -3.51 -5.26
CA LYS A 100 -19.07 -2.62 -6.35
C LYS A 100 -20.03 -3.27 -7.35
N LYS A 101 -20.03 -4.61 -7.46
CA LYS A 101 -20.89 -5.36 -8.39
C LYS A 101 -22.12 -5.97 -7.72
N THR A 102 -22.02 -6.34 -6.43
CA THR A 102 -23.11 -7.00 -5.68
C THR A 102 -23.86 -6.05 -4.74
N GLY A 103 -23.27 -4.90 -4.39
CA GLY A 103 -23.80 -4.00 -3.36
C GLY A 103 -23.55 -4.48 -1.92
N LEU A 104 -23.00 -5.69 -1.74
CA LEU A 104 -22.71 -6.29 -0.44
C LEU A 104 -21.39 -5.74 0.12
N LEU A 105 -21.36 -5.44 1.42
CA LEU A 105 -20.19 -4.84 2.10
C LEU A 105 -19.21 -5.90 2.65
N LEU A 106 -18.85 -6.89 1.82
CA LEU A 106 -18.01 -8.03 2.21
C LEU A 106 -16.57 -7.61 2.56
N ARG A 107 -16.03 -6.56 1.93
CA ARG A 107 -14.64 -6.14 2.08
C ARG A 107 -14.22 -5.88 3.52
N SER A 108 -15.06 -5.22 4.33
CA SER A 108 -14.67 -4.81 5.68
C SER A 108 -14.47 -6.00 6.65
N PRO A 109 -15.47 -6.87 6.90
CA PRO A 109 -15.29 -8.03 7.77
C PRO A 109 -14.24 -9.01 7.22
N PHE A 110 -14.15 -9.17 5.89
CA PHE A 110 -13.18 -10.07 5.30
C PHE A 110 -11.73 -9.58 5.49
N LEU A 111 -11.44 -8.29 5.25
CA LEU A 111 -10.10 -7.74 5.49
C LEU A 111 -9.71 -7.75 6.98
N ALA A 112 -10.66 -7.59 7.90
CA ALA A 112 -10.41 -7.72 9.34
C ALA A 112 -9.94 -9.13 9.75
N ASN A 113 -10.31 -10.18 8.98
CA ASN A 113 -9.73 -11.51 9.11
C ASN A 113 -8.38 -11.64 8.40
N VAL A 114 -8.23 -11.05 7.20
CA VAL A 114 -6.99 -11.10 6.41
C VAL A 114 -5.78 -10.52 7.16
N VAL A 115 -5.94 -9.38 7.85
CA VAL A 115 -4.82 -8.75 8.60
C VAL A 115 -4.32 -9.59 9.79
N ARG A 116 -5.03 -10.66 10.16
CA ARG A 116 -4.63 -11.61 11.21
C ARG A 116 -3.97 -12.89 10.65
N GLN A 117 -3.82 -13.01 9.34
CA GLN A 117 -3.25 -14.18 8.69
C GLN A 117 -1.70 -14.16 8.76
N PRO A 118 -1.04 -15.34 8.78
CA PRO A 118 0.41 -15.48 8.70
C PRO A 118 1.05 -14.57 7.64
N PHE A 119 0.56 -14.56 6.39
CA PHE A 119 1.19 -13.77 5.33
C PHE A 119 1.13 -12.24 5.52
N CYS A 120 0.30 -11.72 6.42
CA CYS A 120 0.31 -10.31 6.82
C CYS A 120 1.25 -10.03 8.01
N SER A 121 1.67 -11.07 8.74
CA SER A 121 2.37 -10.98 10.04
C SER A 121 3.88 -10.74 9.91
N THR A 122 4.27 -9.87 8.97
CA THR A 122 5.64 -9.53 8.50
C THR A 122 6.67 -9.03 9.54
N THR A 123 6.38 -9.11 10.84
CA THR A 123 7.22 -8.63 11.93
C THR A 123 8.55 -9.38 12.05
N ILE A 124 8.59 -10.68 11.73
CA ILE A 124 9.82 -11.47 11.75
C ILE A 124 10.71 -11.10 10.55
N LEU A 125 10.18 -11.09 9.32
CA LEU A 125 10.92 -10.59 8.14
C LEU A 125 11.53 -9.19 8.37
N LYS A 126 10.78 -8.25 8.95
CA LYS A 126 11.28 -6.90 9.29
C LYS A 126 12.41 -6.89 10.33
N ARG A 127 12.54 -7.94 11.15
CA ARG A 127 13.70 -8.16 12.04
C ARG A 127 14.87 -8.77 11.29
N LEU A 128 14.62 -9.75 10.41
CA LEU A 128 15.65 -10.38 9.58
C LEU A 128 16.34 -9.36 8.66
N VAL A 129 15.59 -8.45 8.04
CA VAL A 129 16.14 -7.32 7.25
C VAL A 129 17.20 -6.57 8.05
N LYS A 130 16.86 -6.11 9.26
CA LYS A 130 17.78 -5.36 10.13
C LYS A 130 19.02 -6.18 10.53
N GLN A 131 18.84 -7.45 10.89
CA GLN A 131 19.96 -8.33 11.23
C GLN A 131 20.93 -8.51 10.07
N VAL A 132 20.42 -8.59 8.83
CA VAL A 132 21.27 -8.66 7.63
C VAL A 132 21.88 -7.29 7.28
N GLU A 133 21.19 -6.18 7.50
CA GLU A 133 21.74 -4.81 7.34
C GLU A 133 22.90 -4.54 8.32
N GLU A 134 22.71 -4.88 9.61
CA GLU A 134 23.75 -4.84 10.65
C GLU A 134 24.95 -5.74 10.24
N THR A 135 24.69 -6.93 9.71
CA THR A 135 25.73 -7.85 9.20
C THR A 135 26.49 -7.24 8.02
N ILE A 136 25.80 -6.70 7.01
CA ILE A 136 26.42 -6.04 5.85
C ILE A 136 27.30 -4.86 6.30
N PHE A 137 26.82 -4.07 7.27
CA PHE A 137 27.57 -2.92 7.79
C PHE A 137 28.88 -3.34 8.45
N VAL A 138 28.86 -4.30 9.38
CA VAL A 138 30.05 -4.76 10.11
C VAL A 138 31.13 -5.28 9.15
N VAL A 139 30.77 -6.23 8.27
CA VAL A 139 31.76 -6.85 7.35
C VAL A 139 32.27 -5.85 6.29
N SER A 140 31.57 -4.74 6.08
CA SER A 140 32.03 -3.62 5.24
C SER A 140 32.88 -2.59 5.99
N ALA A 141 32.81 -2.55 7.33
CA ALA A 141 33.69 -1.75 8.18
C ALA A 141 35.05 -2.44 8.38
N ASP A 142 35.04 -3.74 8.70
CA ASP A 142 36.26 -4.57 8.83
C ASP A 142 37.13 -4.53 7.57
N ALA A 143 36.49 -4.41 6.40
CA ALA A 143 37.14 -4.27 5.10
C ALA A 143 37.92 -2.95 4.94
N LYS A 144 37.49 -1.86 5.60
CA LYS A 144 38.11 -0.54 5.51
C LYS A 144 39.32 -0.43 6.42
N SER A 145 39.21 -0.90 7.67
CA SER A 145 40.31 -0.84 8.65
C SER A 145 41.57 -1.59 8.18
N GLN A 146 41.40 -2.71 7.45
CA GLN A 146 42.53 -3.46 6.86
C GLN A 146 43.22 -2.74 5.68
N VAL A 147 42.62 -1.68 5.12
CA VAL A 147 43.26 -0.87 4.05
C VAL A 147 44.14 0.24 4.63
N GLU A 148 43.81 0.78 5.80
CA GLU A 148 44.57 1.88 6.42
C GLU A 148 45.86 1.43 7.10
N GLU A 149 45.94 0.21 7.67
CA GLU A 149 47.21 -0.34 8.20
C GLU A 149 48.25 -0.69 7.11
N GLY A 150 47.88 -0.59 5.83
CA GLY A 150 48.73 -0.99 4.70
C GLY A 150 49.64 0.10 4.11
N LEU A 151 49.54 1.36 4.55
CA LEU A 151 50.18 2.51 3.88
C LEU A 151 51.07 3.35 4.81
N GLY A 152 52.38 3.08 4.77
CA GLY A 152 53.39 3.89 5.44
C GLY A 152 53.88 5.08 4.59
N ASP A 153 53.75 6.28 5.17
CA ASP A 153 54.56 7.49 4.93
C ASP A 153 54.56 8.16 3.53
N SER A 154 53.60 9.07 3.29
CA SER A 154 53.86 10.43 2.74
C SER A 154 52.59 11.32 2.74
N PRO A 155 52.69 12.67 2.75
CA PRO A 155 51.60 13.57 3.16
C PRO A 155 50.96 14.34 1.96
N PRO A 156 50.11 15.39 2.12
CA PRO A 156 48.71 15.29 1.73
C PRO A 156 48.34 16.11 0.47
N GLY A 157 47.53 15.52 -0.42
CA GLY A 157 46.90 16.21 -1.55
C GLY A 157 45.41 16.51 -1.29
N THR A 158 45.00 17.76 -1.44
CA THR A 158 43.61 18.20 -1.22
C THR A 158 42.68 17.78 -2.37
N GLY A 159 41.55 17.15 -2.06
CA GLY A 159 40.48 16.85 -3.01
C GLY A 159 39.15 16.61 -2.29
N GLU A 160 38.14 17.44 -2.58
CA GLU A 160 36.84 17.44 -1.91
C GLU A 160 35.88 16.41 -2.54
N ALA A 161 35.16 15.65 -1.71
CA ALA A 161 34.06 14.77 -2.16
C ALA A 161 33.07 14.45 -1.02
N GLU A 162 32.08 15.33 -0.81
CA GLU A 162 31.00 15.07 0.14
C GLU A 162 30.13 13.88 -0.29
N THR A 163 29.90 12.91 0.59
CA THR A 163 28.97 11.78 0.34
C THR A 163 28.07 11.49 1.54
N ASN A 164 27.37 12.52 2.05
CA ASN A 164 26.31 12.39 3.06
C ASN A 164 25.03 11.72 2.48
N ALA A 165 25.15 10.46 2.08
CA ALA A 165 24.02 9.63 1.66
C ALA A 165 23.20 9.18 2.87
N ASN A 166 22.28 10.03 3.33
CA ASN A 166 21.39 9.76 4.45
C ASN A 166 20.34 8.69 4.09
N ILE A 167 20.65 7.40 4.33
CA ILE A 167 19.75 6.26 4.08
C ILE A 167 18.68 6.16 5.18
N ALA A 168 17.87 7.21 5.31
CA ALA A 168 16.78 7.33 6.27
C ALA A 168 15.50 7.90 5.61
N SER A 169 15.18 7.44 4.40
CA SER A 169 13.93 7.78 3.70
C SER A 169 13.50 6.69 2.71
N LEU A 170 12.94 5.59 3.21
CA LEU A 170 12.09 4.73 2.39
C LEU A 170 10.67 5.36 2.34
N PRO A 171 10.09 5.64 1.16
CA PRO A 171 8.77 6.25 1.09
C PRO A 171 7.67 5.28 1.55
N GLN A 172 6.94 5.64 2.61
CA GLN A 172 5.60 5.09 2.83
C GLN A 172 4.66 5.67 1.77
N LEU A 173 4.41 4.97 0.66
CA LEU A 173 3.28 5.34 -0.21
C LEU A 173 2.60 4.17 -0.92
N VAL A 174 1.47 3.76 -0.33
CA VAL A 174 0.37 3.16 -1.09
C VAL A 174 -0.23 4.24 -2.01
N GLY A 175 0.21 4.28 -3.27
CA GLY A 175 -0.21 5.31 -4.22
C GLY A 175 -0.05 4.91 -5.70
N SER A 176 -1.17 4.50 -6.31
CA SER A 176 -1.44 4.54 -7.76
C SER A 176 -0.43 3.89 -8.74
N LEU A 177 -0.77 2.67 -9.17
CA LEU A 177 -1.24 2.36 -10.54
C LEU A 177 -1.25 3.53 -11.55
N ASP A 178 -0.86 3.41 -12.83
CA ASP A 178 -0.38 2.28 -13.65
C ASP A 178 0.92 2.75 -14.43
N SER A 179 1.51 2.16 -15.48
CA SER A 179 1.18 1.03 -16.38
C SER A 179 2.43 0.54 -17.16
N ASP A 180 2.45 -0.75 -17.52
CA ASP A 180 3.01 -1.44 -18.71
C ASP A 180 4.51 -1.30 -19.17
N GLU A 181 5.05 -2.45 -19.60
CA GLU A 181 6.39 -2.69 -20.17
C GLU A 181 6.46 -2.37 -21.70
N GLU A 182 7.55 -2.53 -22.49
CA GLU A 182 8.88 -3.20 -22.39
C GLU A 182 9.89 -2.36 -23.26
N ALA A 183 11.19 -2.59 -23.48
CA ALA A 183 12.19 -3.67 -23.25
C ALA A 183 13.59 -3.00 -22.99
N GLU A 184 14.82 -3.49 -23.27
CA GLU A 184 15.42 -4.57 -24.09
C GLU A 184 16.84 -4.91 -23.52
N GLU A 185 17.46 -6.03 -23.89
CA GLU A 185 18.81 -6.45 -23.48
C GLU A 185 19.91 -5.45 -23.95
N GLU A 186 21.07 -5.28 -23.31
CA GLU A 186 21.59 -5.78 -22.02
C GLU A 186 21.54 -4.65 -20.94
N GLY A 187 20.67 -3.65 -21.14
CA GLY A 187 20.53 -2.47 -20.27
C GLY A 187 19.09 -2.20 -19.83
N GLY A 188 18.22 -3.22 -19.90
CA GLY A 188 16.76 -3.11 -19.81
C GLY A 188 16.27 -2.42 -18.55
N ILE A 189 16.61 -2.95 -17.37
CA ILE A 189 16.08 -2.50 -16.06
C ILE A 189 16.20 -0.98 -15.88
N LEU A 190 17.37 -0.39 -16.16
CA LEU A 190 17.60 1.06 -16.01
C LEU A 190 16.84 1.88 -17.06
N LYS A 191 16.64 1.36 -18.27
CA LYS A 191 15.85 2.01 -19.34
C LYS A 191 14.36 1.94 -19.03
N GLN A 192 13.83 0.75 -18.72
CA GLN A 192 12.43 0.51 -18.32
C GLN A 192 12.07 1.34 -17.07
N THR A 193 12.91 1.33 -16.03
CA THR A 193 12.72 2.18 -14.83
C THR A 193 12.61 3.66 -15.21
N LYS A 194 13.46 4.14 -16.14
CA LYS A 194 13.45 5.54 -16.60
C LYS A 194 12.23 5.87 -17.46
N VAL A 195 11.72 4.93 -18.25
CA VAL A 195 10.47 5.07 -19.02
C VAL A 195 9.28 5.10 -18.07
N ALA A 196 9.16 4.16 -17.14
CA ALA A 196 8.10 4.12 -16.14
C ALA A 196 8.06 5.40 -15.27
N ILE A 197 9.22 5.89 -14.80
CA ILE A 197 9.32 7.16 -14.07
C ILE A 197 8.84 8.35 -14.91
N ASN A 198 9.13 8.37 -16.21
CA ASN A 198 8.68 9.44 -17.10
C ASN A 198 7.17 9.34 -17.38
N LEU A 199 6.64 8.14 -17.63
CA LEU A 199 5.21 7.89 -17.82
C LEU A 199 4.41 8.28 -16.57
N TRP A 200 4.87 7.88 -15.38
CA TRP A 200 4.22 8.22 -14.11
C TRP A 200 4.29 9.73 -13.82
N ARG A 201 5.38 10.42 -14.20
CA ARG A 201 5.48 11.89 -14.13
C ARG A 201 4.50 12.57 -15.10
N GLU A 202 4.30 12.03 -16.29
CA GLU A 202 3.35 12.57 -17.27
C GLU A 202 1.90 12.30 -16.86
N LEU A 203 1.61 11.12 -16.27
CA LEU A 203 0.32 10.81 -15.64
C LEU A 203 0.00 11.75 -14.46
N GLN A 204 1.00 12.15 -13.67
CA GLN A 204 0.82 13.18 -12.63
C GLN A 204 0.56 14.59 -13.18
N LYS A 205 1.09 14.93 -14.37
CA LYS A 205 0.74 16.18 -15.07
C LYS A 205 -0.67 16.10 -15.67
N SER A 206 -1.05 14.97 -16.26
CA SER A 206 -2.37 14.73 -16.83
C SER A 206 -3.41 14.42 -15.75
N LYS A 207 -3.60 15.36 -14.82
CA LYS A 207 -4.70 15.36 -13.85
C LYS A 207 -6.02 15.42 -14.63
N THR A 208 -6.64 14.26 -14.83
CA THR A 208 -7.89 14.13 -15.58
C THR A 208 -8.96 15.05 -15.00
N PRO A 209 -9.61 15.90 -15.82
CA PRO A 209 -10.80 16.60 -15.39
C PRO A 209 -11.88 15.60 -14.96
N GLY A 210 -12.58 15.91 -13.88
CA GLY A 210 -13.88 15.28 -13.62
C GLY A 210 -14.83 15.53 -14.79
N GLY A 211 -15.78 14.62 -15.01
CA GLY A 211 -16.56 14.55 -16.25
C GLY A 211 -17.10 15.89 -16.73
N GLN A 212 -16.69 16.29 -17.95
CA GLN A 212 -17.27 17.43 -18.65
C GLN A 212 -18.67 17.06 -19.13
N VAL A 213 -19.69 17.55 -18.42
CA VAL A 213 -21.00 17.79 -19.02
C VAL A 213 -20.86 18.88 -20.09
N SER A 214 -21.59 18.76 -21.21
CA SER A 214 -21.48 19.71 -22.32
C SER A 214 -21.96 21.11 -21.92
N PRO A 215 -21.35 22.20 -22.42
CA PRO A 215 -21.82 23.56 -22.15
C PRO A 215 -23.30 23.81 -22.51
N GLU A 216 -23.88 23.05 -23.44
CA GLU A 216 -25.28 23.21 -23.86
C GLU A 216 -26.30 22.82 -22.77
N GLU A 217 -26.01 21.85 -21.90
CA GLU A 217 -26.96 21.43 -20.85
C GLU A 217 -27.01 22.39 -19.64
N GLN A 218 -26.00 23.24 -19.45
CA GLN A 218 -26.01 24.24 -18.36
C GLN A 218 -26.75 25.54 -18.74
N ALA A 219 -26.95 25.80 -20.04
CA ALA A 219 -27.76 26.93 -20.51
C ALA A 219 -29.26 26.75 -20.21
N ALA A 220 -29.74 25.49 -20.17
CA ALA A 220 -31.15 25.16 -19.96
C ALA A 220 -31.65 25.41 -18.51
N LEU A 221 -30.76 25.56 -17.53
CA LEU A 221 -31.10 25.70 -16.10
C LEU A 221 -30.80 27.10 -15.52
N SER A 222 -30.32 28.04 -16.33
CA SER A 222 -29.97 29.41 -15.90
C SER A 222 -30.93 30.49 -16.41
N SER A 223 -31.99 30.13 -17.13
CA SER A 223 -33.03 31.07 -17.58
C SER A 223 -34.00 31.43 -16.44
N PRO A 224 -34.10 32.71 -16.01
CA PRO A 224 -35.10 33.11 -15.02
C PRO A 224 -36.51 33.06 -15.64
N PRO A 225 -37.57 32.73 -14.87
CA PRO A 225 -38.93 32.74 -15.37
C PRO A 225 -39.34 34.16 -15.78
N ASN A 226 -39.81 34.30 -17.02
CA ASN A 226 -40.28 35.57 -17.57
C ASN A 226 -41.61 35.97 -16.90
N VAL A 227 -41.54 36.82 -15.87
CA VAL A 227 -42.72 37.35 -15.18
C VAL A 227 -43.43 38.37 -16.07
N ALA A 228 -44.35 37.87 -16.90
CA ALA A 228 -45.23 38.69 -17.71
C ALA A 228 -46.07 39.62 -16.81
N ARG A 229 -45.94 40.93 -17.05
CA ARG A 229 -46.53 42.00 -16.22
C ARG A 229 -48.04 42.17 -16.48
N GLY A 230 -48.84 41.18 -16.06
CA GLY A 230 -50.29 41.34 -15.95
C GLY A 230 -50.66 42.35 -14.86
N LYS A 231 -51.57 43.28 -15.17
CA LYS A 231 -52.21 44.15 -14.17
C LYS A 231 -53.64 43.68 -13.96
N GLU A 232 -54.00 43.40 -12.72
CA GLU A 232 -55.31 43.55 -12.05
C GLU A 232 -55.18 42.87 -10.66
N LYS A 233 -55.94 43.15 -9.61
CA LYS A 233 -56.61 44.35 -9.05
C LYS A 233 -57.15 43.91 -7.67
N LEU A 234 -57.33 44.84 -6.72
CA LEU A 234 -58.13 44.80 -5.46
C LEU A 234 -58.88 43.48 -5.10
N ASP A 235 -58.97 43.05 -3.84
CA ASP A 235 -59.24 43.86 -2.63
C ASP A 235 -58.93 43.16 -1.29
N ASP A 236 -59.04 43.92 -0.18
CA ASP A 236 -59.30 43.56 1.24
C ASP A 236 -58.67 42.33 1.95
N GLY A 237 -58.31 42.50 3.24
CA GLY A 237 -57.99 41.37 4.15
C GLY A 237 -57.13 41.71 5.37
N ASP A 238 -57.68 42.43 6.35
CA ASP A 238 -57.04 42.72 7.66
C ASP A 238 -57.34 41.63 8.71
N ASP A 239 -56.31 41.15 9.44
CA ASP A 239 -56.36 40.89 10.89
C ASP A 239 -54.94 40.68 11.47
N SER A 240 -54.83 40.83 12.79
CA SER A 240 -53.63 40.76 13.64
C SER A 240 -53.61 39.50 14.53
N GLY A 241 -52.46 39.14 15.15
CA GLY A 241 -52.50 38.08 16.18
C GLY A 241 -51.21 37.33 16.56
N GLU A 242 -50.18 38.02 17.03
CA GLU A 242 -49.29 37.46 18.09
C GLU A 242 -49.91 37.82 19.48
N PRO A 243 -49.46 37.31 20.66
CA PRO A 243 -48.14 36.72 20.95
C PRO A 243 -48.07 35.52 21.95
N GLU A 244 -46.83 35.09 22.17
CA GLU A 244 -46.22 34.67 23.45
C GLU A 244 -46.45 33.28 24.08
N ALA A 245 -45.50 32.95 24.97
CA ALA A 245 -45.30 31.64 25.59
C ALA A 245 -45.47 31.68 27.10
N LYS A 246 -45.69 30.51 27.74
CA LYS A 246 -45.49 30.34 29.19
C LYS A 246 -44.69 29.08 29.52
N LYS A 247 -43.71 29.27 30.40
CA LYS A 247 -43.04 28.20 31.16
C LYS A 247 -43.97 27.72 32.26
N THR A 248 -43.91 26.44 32.61
CA THR A 248 -44.24 25.98 33.96
C THR A 248 -43.26 24.89 34.37
N LYS A 249 -42.87 24.93 35.65
CA LYS A 249 -42.02 23.95 36.32
C LYS A 249 -42.63 23.68 37.68
N THR A 250 -42.72 22.42 38.06
CA THR A 250 -42.93 21.95 39.44
C THR A 250 -42.03 20.74 39.60
#